data_AF-W6AP77-F1
#
_entry.id   AF-W6AP77-F1
#
_cell.length_a   1.000
_cell.length_b   1.000
_cell.length_c   1.000
_cell.angle_alpha   90.00
_cell.angle_beta   90.00
_cell.angle_gamma   90.00
#
_symmetry.space_group_name_H-M   'P 1'
#
loop_
_entity.id
_entity.type
_entity.pdbx_description
1 polymer ?
#
loop_
_entity_poly.entity_id
_entity_poly.type
_entity_poly.pdbx_seq_one_letter_code
_entity_poly.pdbx_strand_id
1 'polypeptide(L)'
;MVCLKLPGGSCMAALTVTLMVLSSPLALAGDTRPRFLEYCKFECHFFNGTERVLNLIRYFYNQEEYVRYDSDVGEYRAVTELGRPDAKYWNGQKDLLEQRRAEVDTYCRHNYRIGESFTVQRRVQPKVTVYPAKTQPLQHHTLLVCSVNGFYPGSIEVRWFRNGQEEKAGVVSTGLIQ
;
A
#
# COMPACT_ATOMS: atom_id res chain seq x y z
N MET A 1 43.84 -11.82 30.57
CA MET A 1 42.54 -12.16 31.17
C MET A 1 42.49 -11.49 32.54
N VAL A 2 42.01 -10.24 32.59
CA VAL A 2 41.91 -9.47 33.84
C VAL A 2 40.45 -9.51 34.26
N CYS A 3 40.14 -10.30 35.29
CA CYS A 3 38.84 -10.30 35.94
C CYS A 3 38.73 -9.06 36.82
N LEU A 4 37.99 -8.06 36.36
CA LEU A 4 37.53 -6.95 37.20
C LEU A 4 36.47 -7.50 38.17
N LYS A 5 36.86 -7.73 39.42
CA LYS A 5 35.91 -7.94 40.51
C LYS A 5 35.37 -6.58 40.95
N LEU A 6 34.10 -6.33 40.64
CA LEU A 6 33.36 -5.17 41.17
C LEU A 6 33.00 -5.43 42.64
N PRO A 7 33.24 -4.48 43.57
CA PRO A 7 32.85 -4.63 44.96
C PRO A 7 31.32 -4.60 45.05
N GLY A 8 30.73 -5.67 45.60
CA GLY A 8 29.31 -5.75 45.91
C GLY A 8 28.96 -4.74 47.01
N GLY A 9 28.46 -3.58 46.60
CA GLY A 9 28.01 -2.51 47.50
C GLY A 9 26.83 -1.75 46.90
N SER A 10 25.95 -1.27 47.79
CA SER A 10 24.70 -0.53 47.54
C SER A 10 24.75 0.52 46.40
N CYS A 11 25.91 1.13 46.15
CA CYS A 11 26.13 2.07 45.04
C CYS A 11 25.88 1.47 43.64
N MET A 12 26.18 0.19 43.43
CA MET A 12 25.95 -0.47 42.14
C MET A 12 24.45 -0.67 41.86
N ALA A 13 23.66 -0.91 42.91
CA ALA A 13 22.21 -1.03 42.83
C ALA A 13 21.54 0.33 42.54
N ALA A 14 22.03 1.41 43.16
CA ALA A 14 21.56 2.77 42.87
C ALA A 14 21.88 3.19 41.43
N LEU A 15 23.09 2.88 40.95
CA LEU A 15 23.51 3.14 39.57
C LEU A 15 22.70 2.34 38.55
N THR A 16 22.43 1.05 38.78
CA THR A 16 21.59 0.24 37.88
C THR A 16 20.15 0.72 37.87
N VAL A 17 19.57 1.11 39.01
CA VAL A 17 18.22 1.68 39.06
C VAL A 17 18.15 3.01 38.31
N THR A 18 19.15 3.88 38.46
CA THR A 18 19.19 5.18 37.75
C THR A 18 19.39 5.00 36.24
N LEU A 19 20.22 4.03 35.84
CA LEU A 19 20.40 3.68 34.42
C LEU A 19 19.11 3.13 33.81
N MET A 20 18.35 2.28 34.53
CA MET A 20 17.05 1.75 34.07
C MET A 20 15.96 2.84 33.96
N VAL A 21 16.00 3.87 34.81
CA VAL A 21 15.09 5.02 34.71
C VAL A 21 15.42 5.87 33.48
N LEU A 22 16.70 6.10 33.19
CA LEU A 22 17.15 6.87 32.02
C LEU A 22 17.08 6.10 30.69
N SER A 23 17.11 4.76 30.74
CA SER A 23 16.94 3.87 29.58
C SER A 23 15.53 3.30 29.45
N SER A 24 14.56 3.84 30.20
CA SER A 24 13.15 3.51 30.02
C SER A 24 12.72 3.83 28.59
N PRO A 25 12.16 2.87 27.83
CA PRO A 25 11.69 3.08 26.45
C PRO A 25 10.65 4.19 26.30
N LEU A 26 10.06 4.66 27.41
CA LEU A 26 9.16 5.82 27.45
C LEU A 26 9.80 7.13 26.99
N ALA A 27 11.15 7.25 26.98
CA ALA A 27 11.83 8.43 26.42
C ALA A 27 11.79 8.47 24.88
N LEU A 28 11.48 7.35 24.22
CA LEU A 28 11.17 7.27 22.78
C LEU A 28 9.66 7.36 22.56
N ALA A 29 8.99 8.28 23.25
CA ALA A 29 7.66 8.70 22.85
C ALA A 29 7.81 9.41 21.50
N GLY A 30 7.56 8.67 20.41
CA GLY A 30 7.42 9.23 19.07
C GLY A 30 6.46 10.42 19.11
N ASP A 31 6.79 11.47 18.36
CA ASP A 31 6.09 12.77 18.25
C ASP A 31 4.67 12.75 18.86
N THR A 32 4.55 13.12 20.13
CA THR A 32 3.31 13.09 20.92
C THR A 32 2.32 14.18 20.55
N ARG A 33 2.59 14.93 19.48
CA ARG A 33 1.67 15.93 18.98
C ARG A 33 0.43 15.25 18.42
N PRO A 34 -0.78 15.60 18.91
CA PRO A 34 -2.00 15.07 18.35
C PRO A 34 -2.09 15.45 16.88
N ARG A 35 -2.31 14.46 16.03
CA ARG A 35 -2.55 14.64 14.60
C ARG A 35 -3.95 14.16 14.29
N PHE A 36 -4.68 14.98 13.55
CA PHE A 36 -6.02 14.69 13.08
C PHE A 36 -6.01 14.82 11.57
N LEU A 37 -6.56 13.82 10.89
CA LEU A 37 -6.68 13.79 9.44
C LEU A 37 -8.12 13.44 9.08
N GLU A 38 -8.77 14.34 8.34
CA GLU A 38 -9.98 14.02 7.59
C GLU A 38 -9.57 13.74 6.14
N TYR A 39 -9.99 12.61 5.60
CA TYR A 39 -9.58 12.18 4.27
C TYR A 39 -10.73 11.50 3.53
N CYS A 40 -10.93 11.88 2.27
CA CYS A 40 -11.97 11.32 1.42
C CYS A 40 -11.36 10.73 0.14
N LYS A 41 -11.84 9.56 -0.28
CA LYS A 41 -11.52 8.93 -1.55
C LYS A 41 -12.77 8.84 -2.42
N PHE A 42 -12.65 9.24 -3.68
CA PHE A 42 -13.64 9.01 -4.72
C PHE A 42 -13.02 8.01 -5.70
N GLU A 43 -13.49 6.77 -5.65
CA GLU A 43 -12.91 5.66 -6.40
C GLU A 43 -13.87 5.21 -7.51
N CYS A 44 -13.39 5.21 -8.75
CA CYS A 44 -14.10 4.63 -9.88
C CYS A 44 -13.47 3.28 -10.23
N HIS A 45 -14.21 2.20 -9.98
CA HIS A 45 -13.78 0.83 -10.30
C HIS A 45 -14.37 0.43 -11.65
N PHE A 46 -13.51 0.10 -12.61
CA PHE A 46 -13.87 -0.20 -13.99
C PHE A 46 -13.74 -1.69 -14.27
N PHE A 47 -14.85 -2.35 -14.61
CA PHE A 47 -14.88 -3.76 -14.97
C PHE A 47 -15.24 -3.91 -16.45
N ASN A 48 -14.37 -4.58 -17.19
CA ASN A 48 -14.47 -4.73 -18.64
C ASN A 48 -14.65 -3.37 -19.36
N GLY A 49 -13.70 -2.47 -19.16
CA GLY A 49 -13.80 -1.09 -19.66
C GLY A 49 -14.85 -0.30 -18.89
N THR A 50 -15.84 0.25 -19.58
CA THR A 50 -16.93 1.03 -18.98
C THR A 50 -18.27 0.29 -18.91
N GLU A 51 -18.29 -1.02 -19.18
CA GLU A 51 -19.51 -1.83 -19.16
C GLU A 51 -20.14 -1.82 -17.76
N ARG A 52 -19.36 -2.19 -16.74
CA ARG A 52 -19.75 -2.05 -15.33
C ARG A 52 -18.78 -1.11 -14.63
N VAL A 53 -19.33 -0.07 -14.01
CA VAL A 53 -18.58 0.94 -13.27
C VAL A 53 -19.18 1.08 -11.88
N LEU A 54 -18.34 0.96 -10.86
CA LEU A 54 -18.73 1.19 -9.47
C LEU A 54 -18.07 2.48 -9.00
N ASN A 55 -18.89 3.44 -8.53
CA ASN A 55 -18.44 4.64 -7.85
C ASN A 55 -18.52 4.41 -6.34
N LEU A 56 -17.37 4.45 -5.68
CA LEU A 56 -17.22 4.21 -4.25
C LEU A 56 -16.60 5.45 -3.60
N ILE A 57 -17.36 6.10 -2.72
CA ILE A 57 -16.91 7.28 -1.98
C ILE A 57 -16.69 6.88 -0.53
N ARG A 58 -15.48 7.08 0.00
CA ARG A 58 -15.09 6.62 1.34
C ARG A 58 -14.52 7.78 2.14
N TYR A 59 -14.99 7.94 3.36
CA TYR A 59 -14.52 8.96 4.29
C TYR A 59 -13.80 8.31 5.44
N PHE A 60 -12.65 8.90 5.79
CA PHE A 60 -11.71 8.38 6.76
C PHE A 60 -11.40 9.47 7.78
N TYR A 61 -11.52 9.12 9.04
CA TYR A 61 -10.98 9.89 10.14
C TYR A 61 -9.73 9.17 10.66
N ASN A 62 -8.58 9.81 10.51
CA ASN A 62 -7.27 9.21 10.69
C ASN A 62 -7.06 7.95 9.82
N GLN A 63 -7.12 6.77 10.40
CA GLN A 63 -6.95 5.48 9.71
C GLN A 63 -8.24 4.66 9.67
N GLU A 64 -9.35 5.21 10.19
CA GLU A 64 -10.63 4.53 10.31
C GLU A 64 -11.61 5.08 9.26
N GLU A 65 -12.04 4.21 8.35
CA GLU A 65 -13.15 4.53 7.46
C GLU A 65 -14.45 4.56 8.27
N TYR A 66 -15.17 5.68 8.25
CA TYR A 66 -16.33 5.86 9.11
C TYR A 66 -17.66 5.90 8.35
N VAL A 67 -17.68 6.33 7.09
CA VAL A 67 -18.87 6.31 6.21
C VAL A 67 -18.47 6.11 4.75
N ARG A 68 -19.32 5.41 3.99
CA ARG A 68 -19.14 5.22 2.55
C ARG A 68 -20.43 5.40 1.76
N TYR A 69 -20.31 5.80 0.50
CA TYR A 69 -21.36 5.66 -0.51
C TYR A 69 -20.90 4.64 -1.54
N ASP A 70 -21.77 3.69 -1.84
CA ASP A 70 -21.56 2.67 -2.87
C ASP A 70 -22.66 2.81 -3.92
N SER A 71 -22.30 3.00 -5.19
CA SER A 71 -23.29 3.18 -6.26
C SER A 71 -24.16 1.95 -6.52
N ASP A 72 -23.69 0.73 -6.23
CA ASP A 72 -24.52 -0.49 -6.33
C ASP A 72 -25.59 -0.53 -5.22
N VAL A 73 -25.35 0.17 -4.10
CA VAL A 73 -26.30 0.32 -2.98
C VAL A 73 -27.19 1.56 -3.14
N GLY A 74 -26.62 2.67 -3.62
CA GLY A 74 -27.34 3.91 -3.94
C GLY A 74 -27.53 4.88 -2.77
N GLU A 75 -26.94 4.62 -1.61
CA GLU A 75 -27.04 5.44 -0.38
C GLU A 75 -25.74 5.40 0.44
N TYR A 76 -25.60 6.33 1.38
CA TYR A 76 -24.51 6.35 2.35
C TYR A 76 -24.75 5.31 3.45
N ARG A 77 -23.73 4.53 3.79
CA ARG A 77 -23.71 3.54 4.86
C ARG A 77 -22.61 3.90 5.85
N ALA A 78 -22.98 4.04 7.11
CA ALA A 78 -22.01 4.14 8.19
C ALA A 78 -21.22 2.84 8.28
N VAL A 79 -19.89 2.94 8.26
CA VAL A 79 -18.97 1.81 8.45
C VAL A 79 -18.70 1.63 9.95
N THR A 80 -18.68 2.74 10.69
CA THR A 80 -18.48 2.78 12.14
C THR A 80 -19.49 3.73 12.77
N GLU A 81 -19.62 3.70 14.10
CA GLU A 81 -20.60 4.53 14.81
C GLU A 81 -20.38 6.04 14.57
N LEU A 82 -19.13 6.46 14.35
CA LEU A 82 -18.78 7.85 14.04
C LEU A 82 -19.52 8.37 12.79
N GLY A 83 -19.75 7.52 11.78
CA GLY A 83 -20.41 7.91 10.53
C GLY A 83 -21.92 7.79 10.52
N ARG A 84 -22.54 7.30 11.59
CA ARG A 84 -24.00 7.19 11.69
C ARG A 84 -24.72 8.53 11.50
N PRO A 85 -24.28 9.65 12.11
CA PRO A 85 -24.90 10.96 11.90
C PRO A 85 -24.81 11.42 10.45
N ASP A 86 -23.64 11.27 9.81
CA ASP A 86 -23.41 11.71 8.44
C ASP A 86 -24.21 10.88 7.43
N ALA A 87 -24.19 9.55 7.55
CA ALA A 87 -24.99 8.68 6.70
C ALA A 87 -26.49 9.04 6.78
N LYS A 88 -27.01 9.27 7.99
CA LYS A 88 -28.40 9.68 8.20
C LYS A 88 -28.69 11.05 7.56
N TYR A 89 -27.80 12.02 7.76
CA TYR A 89 -27.97 13.38 7.26
C TYR A 89 -27.92 13.43 5.73
N TRP A 90 -26.93 12.79 5.12
CA TRP A 90 -26.75 12.77 3.66
C TRP A 90 -27.82 11.96 2.95
N ASN A 91 -28.27 10.84 3.53
CA ASN A 91 -29.40 10.08 2.96
C ASN A 91 -30.72 10.85 3.01
N GLY A 92 -30.85 11.85 3.89
CA GLY A 92 -31.98 12.76 3.92
C GLY A 92 -31.99 13.79 2.77
N GLN A 93 -30.87 13.96 2.07
CA GLN A 93 -30.71 14.94 0.99
C GLN A 93 -30.88 14.27 -0.37
N LYS A 94 -32.07 14.37 -0.95
CA LYS A 94 -32.39 13.74 -2.24
C LYS A 94 -31.50 14.23 -3.37
N ASP A 95 -31.27 15.53 -3.47
CA ASP A 95 -30.45 16.12 -4.54
C ASP A 95 -29.01 15.58 -4.51
N LEU A 96 -28.45 15.39 -3.31
CA LEU A 96 -27.13 14.80 -3.13
C LEU A 96 -27.10 13.35 -3.61
N LEU A 97 -28.09 12.53 -3.24
CA LEU A 97 -28.14 11.12 -3.66
C LEU A 97 -28.32 10.98 -5.17
N GLU A 98 -29.18 11.80 -5.80
CA GLU A 98 -29.32 11.80 -7.26
C GLU A 98 -28.00 12.20 -7.94
N GLN A 99 -27.30 13.22 -7.42
CA GLN A 99 -25.98 13.59 -7.91
C GLN A 99 -24.99 12.42 -7.79
N ARG A 100 -24.92 11.73 -6.64
CA ARG A 100 -23.99 10.59 -6.46
C ARG A 100 -24.27 9.42 -7.39
N ARG A 101 -25.54 9.13 -7.68
CA ARG A 101 -25.93 8.11 -8.66
C ARG A 101 -25.49 8.52 -10.06
N ALA A 102 -25.67 9.79 -10.43
CA ALA A 102 -25.28 10.30 -11.75
C ALA A 102 -23.76 10.33 -11.96
N GLU A 103 -22.95 10.48 -10.90
CA GLU A 103 -21.48 10.52 -10.98
C GLU A 103 -20.84 9.25 -11.58
N VAL A 104 -21.54 8.11 -11.55
CA VAL A 104 -21.12 6.89 -12.24
C VAL A 104 -20.95 7.13 -13.75
N ASP A 105 -21.80 7.97 -14.35
CA ASP A 105 -21.71 8.34 -15.77
C ASP A 105 -21.00 9.68 -15.97
N THR A 106 -21.43 10.71 -15.25
CA THR A 106 -20.97 12.10 -15.47
C THR A 106 -19.53 12.32 -15.03
N TYR A 107 -19.03 11.53 -14.08
CA TYR A 107 -17.67 11.62 -13.58
C TYR A 107 -16.85 10.40 -14.00
N CYS A 108 -17.21 9.19 -13.56
CA CYS A 108 -16.37 8.01 -13.76
C CYS A 108 -16.21 7.66 -15.25
N ARG A 109 -17.31 7.44 -15.99
CA ARG A 109 -17.22 7.11 -17.42
C ARG A 109 -16.68 8.26 -18.26
N HIS A 110 -17.06 9.48 -17.93
CA HIS A 110 -16.52 10.66 -18.59
C HIS A 110 -14.98 10.71 -18.51
N ASN A 111 -14.43 10.59 -17.30
CA ASN A 111 -12.99 10.62 -17.09
C ASN A 111 -12.27 9.41 -17.70
N TYR A 112 -12.88 8.22 -17.66
CA TYR A 112 -12.32 7.05 -18.32
C TYR A 112 -12.11 7.31 -19.81
N ARG A 113 -13.12 7.83 -20.51
CA ARG A 113 -13.04 8.12 -21.96
C ARG A 113 -11.94 9.12 -22.29
N ILE A 114 -11.73 10.12 -21.44
CA ILE A 114 -10.65 11.09 -21.61
C ILE A 114 -9.29 10.43 -21.41
N GLY A 115 -9.14 9.65 -20.33
CA GLY A 115 -7.88 9.06 -19.91
C GLY A 115 -7.48 7.78 -20.66
N GLU A 116 -8.41 7.11 -21.32
CA GLU A 116 -8.25 5.75 -21.86
C GLU A 116 -7.02 5.63 -22.77
N SER A 117 -6.86 6.58 -23.70
CA SER A 117 -5.80 6.56 -24.71
C SER A 117 -4.37 6.60 -24.13
N PHE A 118 -4.16 7.26 -22.99
CA PHE A 118 -2.83 7.49 -22.42
C PHE A 118 -2.61 6.88 -21.04
N THR A 119 -3.65 6.29 -20.42
CA THR A 119 -3.54 5.54 -19.16
C THR A 119 -3.79 4.05 -19.38
N VAL A 120 -4.99 3.66 -19.80
CA VAL A 120 -5.41 2.25 -19.98
C VAL A 120 -4.65 1.59 -21.13
N GLN A 121 -4.55 2.29 -22.26
CA GLN A 121 -3.90 1.78 -23.47
C GLN A 121 -2.37 2.00 -23.45
N ARG A 122 -1.83 2.65 -22.41
CA ARG A 122 -0.39 2.92 -22.30
C ARG A 122 0.39 1.61 -22.32
N ARG A 123 1.40 1.53 -23.20
CA ARG A 123 2.37 0.44 -23.26
C ARG A 123 3.78 1.01 -23.29
N VAL A 124 4.66 0.48 -22.46
CA VAL A 124 6.09 0.80 -22.47
C VAL A 124 6.86 -0.50 -22.47
N GLN A 125 7.76 -0.65 -23.44
CA GLN A 125 8.55 -1.87 -23.59
C GLN A 125 9.57 -2.02 -22.45
N PRO A 126 9.78 -3.25 -21.94
CA PRO A 126 10.79 -3.50 -20.93
C PRO A 126 12.20 -3.37 -21.50
N LYS A 127 13.11 -2.88 -20.66
CA LYS A 127 14.55 -3.01 -20.85
C LYS A 127 15.02 -4.24 -20.07
N VAL A 128 15.69 -5.15 -20.76
CA VAL A 128 16.14 -6.43 -20.19
C VAL A 128 17.66 -6.46 -20.18
N THR A 129 18.23 -6.69 -19.02
CA THR A 129 19.67 -6.88 -18.84
C THR A 129 19.93 -8.19 -18.11
N VAL A 130 20.77 -9.04 -18.68
CA VAL A 130 21.17 -10.31 -18.08
C VAL A 130 22.63 -10.23 -17.66
N TYR A 131 22.92 -10.54 -16.40
CA TYR A 131 24.27 -10.51 -15.88
C TYR A 131 24.48 -11.52 -14.76
N PRO A 132 25.69 -12.09 -14.60
CA PRO A 132 26.01 -12.94 -13.47
C PRO A 132 26.11 -12.09 -12.20
N ALA A 133 25.56 -12.59 -11.09
CA ALA A 133 25.68 -12.00 -9.78
C ALA A 133 26.21 -13.05 -8.78
N LYS A 134 27.12 -12.62 -7.91
CA LYS A 134 27.56 -13.42 -6.76
C LYS A 134 26.69 -13.03 -5.57
N THR A 135 26.07 -14.01 -4.93
CA THR A 135 25.28 -13.82 -3.71
C THR A 135 26.15 -13.45 -2.52
N GLN A 136 27.34 -14.06 -2.40
CA GLN A 136 28.36 -13.77 -1.39
C GLN A 136 29.78 -14.12 -1.90
N PRO A 137 30.86 -13.50 -1.39
CA PRO A 137 32.25 -13.80 -1.82
C PRO A 137 32.68 -15.26 -1.62
N LEU A 138 32.07 -15.98 -0.68
CA LEU A 138 32.42 -17.34 -0.28
C LEU A 138 31.50 -18.43 -0.86
N GLN A 139 30.44 -18.07 -1.61
CA GLN A 139 29.52 -19.06 -2.17
C GLN A 139 29.93 -19.49 -3.58
N HIS A 140 29.88 -20.80 -3.85
CA HIS A 140 30.22 -21.40 -5.15
C HIS A 140 29.10 -21.33 -6.19
N HIS A 141 27.93 -20.81 -5.84
CA HIS A 141 26.79 -20.71 -6.75
C HIS A 141 26.80 -19.34 -7.42
N THR A 142 26.94 -19.33 -8.76
CA THR A 142 26.79 -18.11 -9.57
C THR A 142 25.30 -17.98 -9.91
N LEU A 143 24.67 -16.88 -9.49
CA LEU A 143 23.32 -16.56 -9.95
C LEU A 143 23.40 -15.85 -11.29
N LEU A 144 22.42 -16.12 -12.15
CA LEU A 144 22.18 -15.32 -13.33
C LEU A 144 20.97 -14.43 -13.04
N VAL A 145 21.15 -13.12 -13.10
CA VAL A 145 20.10 -12.15 -12.82
C VAL A 145 19.56 -11.62 -14.15
N CYS A 146 18.25 -11.72 -14.34
CA CYS A 146 17.52 -11.04 -15.40
C CYS A 146 16.83 -9.83 -14.79
N SER A 147 17.39 -8.64 -15.00
CA SER A 147 16.78 -7.38 -14.58
C SER A 147 15.86 -6.88 -15.68
N VAL A 148 14.56 -6.82 -15.39
CA VAL A 148 13.53 -6.32 -16.30
C VAL A 148 12.96 -5.04 -15.72
N ASN A 149 13.17 -3.91 -16.39
CA ASN A 149 12.80 -2.60 -15.86
C ASN A 149 12.19 -1.66 -16.92
N GLY A 150 11.56 -0.58 -16.46
CA GLY A 150 11.06 0.49 -17.32
C GLY A 150 9.83 0.15 -18.17
N PHE A 151 9.04 -0.86 -17.79
CA PHE A 151 7.85 -1.29 -18.54
C PHE A 151 6.53 -0.83 -17.91
N TYR A 152 5.48 -0.85 -18.71
CA TYR A 152 4.10 -0.60 -18.27
C TYR A 152 3.11 -1.29 -19.22
N PRO A 153 2.00 -1.90 -18.74
CA PRO A 153 1.59 -2.05 -17.34
C PRO A 153 2.45 -3.06 -16.57
N GLY A 154 2.19 -3.25 -15.27
CA GLY A 154 2.99 -4.14 -14.41
C GLY A 154 2.81 -5.64 -14.69
N SER A 155 1.75 -6.06 -15.38
CA SER A 155 1.58 -7.49 -15.74
C SER A 155 2.69 -7.93 -16.71
N ILE A 156 3.47 -8.92 -16.30
CA ILE A 156 4.62 -9.43 -17.06
C ILE A 156 4.84 -10.91 -16.79
N GLU A 157 5.40 -11.61 -17.77
CA GLU A 157 5.85 -13.00 -17.66
C GLU A 157 7.35 -13.06 -18.01
N VAL A 158 8.15 -13.65 -17.12
CA VAL A 158 9.60 -13.84 -17.32
C VAL A 158 9.91 -15.32 -17.16
N ARG A 159 10.47 -15.93 -18.21
CA ARG A 159 10.82 -17.35 -18.27
C ARG A 159 12.31 -17.54 -18.53
N TRP A 160 12.89 -18.55 -17.91
CA TRP A 160 14.29 -18.93 -18.10
C TRP A 160 14.39 -20.15 -19.01
N PHE A 161 15.39 -20.15 -19.90
CA PHE A 161 15.66 -21.27 -20.79
C PHE A 161 17.14 -21.63 -20.76
N ARG A 162 17.45 -22.92 -20.75
CA ARG A 162 18.80 -23.47 -20.92
C ARG A 162 18.79 -24.44 -22.08
N ASN A 163 19.60 -24.17 -23.10
CA ASN A 163 19.68 -25.00 -24.31
C ASN A 163 18.31 -25.29 -24.96
N GLY A 164 17.39 -24.32 -24.91
CA GLY A 164 16.04 -24.44 -25.48
C GLY A 164 15.01 -25.12 -24.57
N GLN A 165 15.39 -25.62 -23.39
CA GLN A 165 14.47 -26.19 -22.40
C GLN A 165 14.13 -25.17 -21.32
N GLU A 166 12.85 -25.07 -20.95
CA GLU A 166 12.39 -24.14 -19.91
C GLU A 166 12.87 -24.62 -18.53
N GLU A 167 13.53 -23.72 -17.79
CA GLU A 167 14.04 -23.97 -16.45
C GLU A 167 13.10 -23.37 -15.40
N LYS A 168 12.51 -24.22 -14.57
CA LYS A 168 11.64 -23.81 -13.45
C LYS A 168 12.30 -24.01 -12.09
N ALA A 169 13.21 -24.98 -11.99
CA ALA A 169 13.94 -25.27 -10.77
C ALA A 169 15.02 -24.20 -10.52
N GLY A 170 15.14 -23.71 -9.29
CA GLY A 170 16.15 -22.72 -8.91
C GLY A 170 15.89 -21.28 -9.39
N VAL A 171 14.73 -21.01 -10.00
CA VAL A 171 14.32 -19.65 -10.37
C VAL A 171 13.71 -18.95 -9.15
N VAL A 172 14.25 -17.78 -8.81
CA VAL A 172 13.74 -16.91 -7.73
C VAL A 172 13.42 -15.55 -8.33
N SER A 173 12.26 -14.98 -7.97
CA SER A 173 11.81 -13.66 -8.42
C SER A 173 11.56 -12.75 -7.22
N THR A 174 11.93 -11.47 -7.34
CA THR A 174 11.64 -10.43 -6.34
C THR A 174 10.22 -9.85 -6.45
N GLY A 175 9.44 -10.28 -7.46
CA GLY A 175 8.14 -9.69 -7.78
C GLY A 175 8.24 -8.28 -8.38
N LEU A 176 7.08 -7.64 -8.58
CA LEU A 176 7.03 -6.21 -8.93
C LEU A 176 7.35 -5.39 -7.70
N ILE A 177 8.44 -4.65 -7.75
CA ILE A 177 8.77 -3.64 -6.75
C ILE A 177 7.96 -2.39 -7.14
N GLN A 178 6.91 -2.08 -6.37
CA GLN A 178 6.08 -0.88 -6.53
C GLN A 178 6.77 0.36 -5.97
#